data_AF-A0A0F9L3X4-F1
#
_entry.id   AF-A0A0F9L3X4-F1
#
_cell.length_a   1.000
_cell.length_b   1.000
_cell.length_c   1.000
_cell.angle_alpha   90.00
_cell.angle_beta   90.00
_cell.angle_gamma   90.00
#
_symmetry.space_group_name_H-M   'P 1'
#
loop_
_entity.id
_entity.type
_entity.pdbx_description
1 polymer ?
#
loop_
_entity_poly.entity_id
_entity_poly.type
_entity_poly.pdbx_seq_one_letter_code
_entity_poly.pdbx_strand_id
1 'polypeptide(L)'
;MGKCDMGPLRMYTLQECGEFLLEYHYMTYLPKKSALKFYGYEADGEIACIIALNNRPTNQYVSKRHFGEDWNGLNIGELSRMACRHECPKLTESMFLSRVLKELRRAGYDALLSYADMAQEHEGTIYQATNWLYTGLAA
;
A
#
# COMPACT_ATOMS: atom_id res chain seq x y z
N MET A 1 22.38 8.18 -11.88
CA MET A 1 21.17 7.46 -11.46
C MET A 1 19.99 8.29 -11.92
N GLY A 2 19.30 7.89 -13.00
CA GLY A 2 18.21 8.67 -13.57
C GLY A 2 17.09 8.83 -12.55
N LYS A 3 16.55 10.04 -12.41
CA LYS A 3 15.36 10.25 -11.58
C LYS A 3 14.22 9.43 -12.20
N CYS A 4 13.57 8.58 -11.41
CA CYS A 4 12.31 7.99 -11.80
C CYS A 4 11.30 9.14 -11.91
N ASP A 5 10.93 9.52 -13.13
CA ASP A 5 9.91 10.55 -13.34
C ASP A 5 8.53 9.95 -13.03
N MET A 6 8.19 9.89 -11.75
CA MET A 6 6.89 9.42 -11.32
C MET A 6 5.87 10.52 -11.62
N GLY A 7 4.92 10.21 -12.51
CA GLY A 7 3.79 11.09 -12.81
C GLY A 7 2.96 11.51 -11.58
N PRO A 8 1.93 12.35 -11.76
CA PRO A 8 1.08 12.78 -10.67
C PRO A 8 0.43 11.58 -9.98
N LEU A 9 0.31 11.66 -8.65
CA LEU A 9 -0.42 10.66 -7.88
C LEU A 9 -1.91 10.91 -8.10
N ARG A 10 -2.66 9.83 -8.32
CA ARG A 10 -4.10 9.86 -8.59
C ARG A 10 -4.79 8.74 -7.85
N MET A 11 -6.08 8.91 -7.63
CA MET A 11 -6.94 7.84 -7.16
C MET A 11 -7.46 7.04 -8.34
N TYR A 12 -7.60 5.74 -8.13
CA TYR A 12 -8.19 4.80 -9.08
C TYR A 12 -9.37 4.08 -8.45
N THR A 13 -10.25 3.57 -9.28
CA THR A 13 -11.28 2.60 -8.95
C THR A 13 -10.77 1.19 -9.23
N LEU A 14 -11.40 0.18 -8.62
CA LEU A 14 -11.09 -1.22 -8.92
C LEU A 14 -11.32 -1.56 -10.41
N GLN A 15 -12.26 -0.87 -11.07
CA GLN A 15 -12.50 -1.07 -12.50
C GLN A 15 -11.32 -0.56 -13.35
N GLU A 16 -10.68 0.54 -12.97
CA GLU A 16 -9.57 1.13 -13.72
C GLU A 16 -8.23 0.40 -13.48
N CYS A 17 -8.01 -0.13 -12.27
CA CYS A 17 -6.72 -0.72 -11.91
C CYS A 17 -6.78 -2.24 -11.64
N GLY A 18 -7.92 -2.88 -11.82
CA GLY A 18 -8.13 -4.29 -11.48
C GLY A 18 -7.23 -5.22 -12.28
N GLU A 19 -7.22 -5.07 -13.61
CA GLU A 19 -6.37 -5.88 -14.50
C GLU A 19 -4.89 -5.74 -14.14
N PHE A 20 -4.45 -4.51 -13.89
CA PHE A 20 -3.09 -4.23 -13.41
C PHE A 20 -2.75 -4.99 -12.12
N LEU A 21 -3.66 -5.00 -11.15
CA LEU A 21 -3.45 -5.73 -9.89
C LEU A 21 -3.43 -7.25 -10.10
N LEU A 22 -4.18 -7.79 -11.05
CA LEU A 22 -4.15 -9.23 -11.36
C LEU A 22 -2.85 -9.64 -12.05
N GLU A 23 -2.29 -8.75 -12.86
CA GLU A 23 -1.06 -9.00 -13.62
C GLU A 23 0.20 -8.86 -12.75
N TYR A 24 0.30 -7.76 -11.99
CA TYR A 24 1.55 -7.38 -11.32
C TYR A 24 1.59 -7.68 -9.81
N HIS A 25 0.45 -8.00 -9.17
CA HIS A 25 0.46 -8.45 -7.77
C HIS A 25 0.50 -9.97 -7.70
N TYR A 26 1.26 -10.54 -6.76
CA TYR A 26 1.37 -11.99 -6.57
C TYR A 26 0.03 -12.69 -6.22
N MET A 27 -0.97 -11.93 -5.76
CA MET A 27 -2.30 -12.48 -5.44
C MET A 27 -3.16 -12.52 -6.70
N THR A 28 -3.46 -13.72 -7.17
CA THR A 28 -4.20 -14.02 -8.41
C THR A 28 -5.71 -13.72 -8.38
N TYR A 29 -6.17 -12.89 -7.46
CA TYR A 29 -7.59 -12.53 -7.33
C TYR A 29 -7.73 -11.08 -6.90
N LEU A 30 -8.79 -10.42 -7.37
CA LEU A 30 -9.06 -9.04 -7.02
C LEU A 30 -9.44 -8.88 -5.54
N PRO A 31 -9.10 -7.73 -4.94
CA PRO A 31 -9.58 -7.40 -3.61
C PRO A 31 -11.12 -7.48 -3.53
N LYS A 32 -11.64 -8.18 -2.51
CA LYS A 32 -13.08 -8.49 -2.40
C LYS A 32 -13.92 -7.38 -1.73
N LYS A 33 -13.30 -6.33 -1.18
CA LYS A 33 -13.99 -5.30 -0.38
C LYS A 33 -14.20 -4.02 -1.18
N SER A 34 -15.42 -3.48 -1.12
CA SER A 34 -15.80 -2.19 -1.71
C SER A 34 -15.21 -0.96 -0.99
N ALA A 35 -14.60 -1.15 0.19
CA ALA A 35 -14.04 -0.06 1.01
C ALA A 35 -12.56 0.24 0.72
N LEU A 36 -12.12 -0.07 -0.50
CA LEU A 36 -10.74 0.12 -0.93
C LEU A 36 -10.56 1.45 -1.64
N LYS A 37 -9.53 2.19 -1.23
CA LYS A 37 -8.98 3.29 -2.01
C LYS A 37 -7.77 2.78 -2.77
N PHE A 38 -7.66 3.15 -4.04
CA PHE A 38 -6.49 2.84 -4.85
C PHE A 38 -5.75 4.13 -5.15
N TYR A 39 -4.44 4.13 -4.92
CA TYR A 39 -3.56 5.24 -5.30
C TYR A 39 -2.56 4.72 -6.32
N GLY A 40 -2.27 5.51 -7.33
CA GLY A 40 -1.32 5.12 -8.37
C GLY A 40 -0.73 6.32 -9.09
N TYR A 41 0.23 6.03 -9.96
CA TYR A 41 0.71 6.97 -10.95
C TYR A 41 0.95 6.23 -12.27
N GLU A 42 1.01 6.99 -13.36
CA GLU A 42 1.37 6.46 -14.67
C GLU A 42 2.76 6.96 -15.06
N ALA A 43 3.43 6.14 -15.85
CA ALA A 43 4.61 6.47 -16.62
C ALA A 43 4.31 6.11 -18.07
N ASP A 44 4.71 6.97 -19.01
CA ASP A 44 4.51 6.74 -20.46
C ASP A 44 3.06 6.47 -20.88
N GLY A 45 2.09 7.04 -20.14
CA GLY A 45 0.66 6.91 -20.43
C GLY A 45 0.00 5.64 -19.89
N GLU A 46 0.73 4.81 -19.14
CA GLU A 46 0.24 3.54 -18.60
C GLU A 46 0.45 3.45 -17.09
N ILE A 47 -0.40 2.70 -16.38
CA ILE A 47 -0.29 2.50 -14.93
C ILE A 47 1.09 1.89 -14.63
N ALA A 48 1.87 2.56 -13.78
CA ALA A 48 3.19 2.10 -13.39
C ALA A 48 3.17 1.39 -12.04
N CYS A 49 2.43 1.94 -11.07
CA CYS A 49 2.25 1.35 -9.76
C CYS A 49 0.87 1.64 -9.19
N ILE A 50 0.37 0.70 -8.38
CA ILE A 50 -0.88 0.81 -7.61
C ILE A 50 -0.65 0.35 -6.17
N ILE A 51 -1.23 1.08 -5.23
CA ILE A 51 -1.44 0.68 -3.84
C ILE A 51 -2.94 0.54 -3.59
N ALA A 52 -3.35 -0.55 -2.93
CA ALA A 52 -4.71 -0.73 -2.44
C ALA A 52 -4.77 -0.59 -0.92
N LEU A 53 -5.61 0.33 -0.44
CA LEU A 53 -5.77 0.68 0.96
C LEU A 53 -7.17 0.30 1.46
N ASN A 54 -7.25 -0.52 2.49
CA ASN A 54 -8.47 -0.68 3.27
C ASN A 54 -8.63 0.55 4.19
N ASN A 55 -9.80 1.19 4.16
CA ASN A 55 -10.09 2.34 5.03
C ASN A 55 -10.13 2.01 6.53
N ARG A 56 -10.21 0.72 6.87
CA ARG A 56 -9.98 0.20 8.22
C ARG A 56 -9.23 -1.11 8.18
N PRO A 57 -8.43 -1.44 9.21
CA PRO A 57 -7.73 -2.71 9.26
C PRO A 57 -8.71 -3.88 9.25
N THR A 58 -8.36 -4.92 8.50
CA THR A 58 -9.18 -6.14 8.43
C THR A 58 -9.11 -6.89 9.75
N ASN A 59 -7.94 -6.94 10.38
CA ASN A 59 -7.77 -7.52 11.71
C ASN A 59 -7.78 -6.43 12.79
N GLN A 60 -8.94 -6.23 13.41
CA GLN A 60 -9.11 -5.23 14.47
C GLN A 60 -8.38 -5.57 15.76
N TYR A 61 -8.04 -6.85 16.00
CA TYR A 61 -7.27 -7.25 17.19
C TYR A 61 -5.86 -6.66 17.15
N VAL A 62 -5.24 -6.56 15.97
CA VAL A 62 -3.92 -5.93 15.79
C VAL A 62 -3.99 -4.44 16.14
N SER A 63 -5.03 -3.75 15.68
CA SER A 63 -5.26 -2.35 16.04
C SER A 63 -5.42 -2.18 17.55
N LYS A 64 -6.29 -2.98 18.18
CA LYS A 64 -6.51 -2.93 19.62
C LYS A 64 -5.24 -3.22 20.42
N ARG A 65 -4.43 -4.18 19.97
CA ARG A 65 -3.14 -4.54 20.61
C ARG A 65 -2.14 -3.39 20.57
N HIS A 66 -2.07 -2.64 19.47
CA HIS A 66 -1.08 -1.57 19.31
C HIS A 66 -1.54 -0.20 19.79
N PHE A 67 -2.85 0.09 19.71
CA PHE A 67 -3.40 1.42 20.01
C PHE A 67 -4.31 1.43 21.24
N GLY A 68 -4.50 0.29 21.92
CA GLY A 68 -5.33 0.19 23.13
C GLY A 68 -6.84 0.21 22.83
N GLU A 69 -7.64 0.44 23.87
CA GLU A 69 -9.12 0.45 23.77
C GLU A 69 -9.64 1.61 22.89
N ASP A 70 -8.90 2.71 22.82
CA ASP A 70 -9.28 3.92 22.06
C ASP A 70 -9.01 3.81 20.55
N TRP A 71 -8.51 2.67 20.06
CA TRP A 71 -8.14 2.48 18.66
C TRP A 71 -9.27 2.82 17.67
N ASN A 72 -10.53 2.64 18.09
CA ASN A 72 -11.71 2.94 17.28
C ASN A 72 -11.90 4.43 16.97
N GLY A 73 -11.31 5.31 17.79
CA GLY A 73 -11.28 6.75 17.58
C GLY A 73 -10.21 7.20 16.59
N LEU A 74 -9.29 6.32 16.21
CA LEU A 74 -8.22 6.59 15.25
C LEU A 74 -8.65 6.26 13.81
N ASN A 75 -8.21 7.08 12.87
CA ASN A 75 -8.29 6.81 11.45
C ASN A 75 -7.12 5.93 11.00
N ILE A 76 -7.26 4.62 11.19
CA ILE A 76 -6.25 3.63 10.84
C ILE A 76 -6.59 3.03 9.48
N GLY A 77 -5.66 3.07 8.55
CA GLY A 77 -5.77 2.37 7.26
C GLY A 77 -4.95 1.08 7.24
N GLU A 78 -5.18 0.23 6.25
CA GLU A 78 -4.36 -0.96 6.01
C GLU A 78 -3.93 -1.02 4.55
N LEU A 79 -2.62 -0.97 4.31
CA LEU A 79 -2.04 -1.24 2.99
C LEU A 79 -2.12 -2.74 2.74
N SER A 80 -3.09 -3.10 1.90
CA SER A 80 -3.43 -4.48 1.62
C SER A 80 -2.67 -5.05 0.43
N ARG A 81 -2.33 -4.19 -0.55
CA ARG A 81 -1.63 -4.58 -1.78
C ARG A 81 -0.79 -3.44 -2.31
N MET A 82 0.30 -3.80 -2.96
CA MET A 82 1.14 -2.90 -3.72
C MET A 82 1.72 -3.65 -4.91
N ALA A 83 1.55 -3.10 -6.10
CA ALA A 83 2.07 -3.67 -7.34
C ALA A 83 2.75 -2.57 -8.15
N CYS A 84 3.87 -2.91 -8.79
CA CYS A 84 4.59 -2.06 -9.71
C CYS A 84 5.01 -2.89 -10.92
N ARG A 85 5.09 -2.23 -12.09
CA ARG A 85 5.62 -2.84 -13.31
C ARG A 85 7.05 -3.33 -13.12
N HIS A 86 7.41 -4.47 -13.70
CA HIS A 86 8.72 -5.09 -13.54
C HIS A 86 9.88 -4.25 -14.10
N GLU A 87 9.59 -3.44 -15.10
CA GLU A 87 10.51 -2.51 -15.77
C GLU A 87 10.68 -1.18 -15.02
N CYS A 88 9.95 -0.97 -13.91
CA CYS A 88 10.13 0.22 -13.10
C CYS A 88 11.60 0.33 -12.63
N PRO A 89 12.18 1.54 -12.62
CA PRO A 89 13.53 1.76 -12.12
C PRO A 89 13.70 1.25 -10.68
N LYS A 90 14.94 0.91 -10.30
CA LYS A 90 15.24 0.56 -8.90
C LYS A 90 14.75 1.65 -7.94
N LEU A 91 14.26 1.23 -6.77
CA LEU A 91 13.72 2.06 -5.68
C LEU A 91 12.32 2.62 -5.92
N THR A 92 11.69 2.31 -7.06
CA THR A 92 10.36 2.80 -7.41
C THR A 92 9.34 2.52 -6.31
N GLU A 93 9.33 1.31 -5.77
CA GLU A 93 8.40 0.87 -4.74
C GLU A 93 8.50 1.75 -3.49
N SER A 94 9.71 1.94 -2.98
CA SER A 94 9.95 2.74 -1.77
C SER A 94 9.63 4.23 -1.98
N MET A 95 9.95 4.78 -3.16
CA MET A 95 9.66 6.18 -3.47
C MET A 95 8.17 6.42 -3.67
N PHE A 96 7.49 5.50 -4.36
CA PHE A 96 6.05 5.54 -4.57
C PHE A 96 5.29 5.40 -3.25
N LEU A 97 5.65 4.41 -2.43
CA LEU A 97 5.09 4.23 -1.09
C LEU A 97 5.28 5.51 -0.26
N SER A 98 6.47 6.11 -0.28
CA SER A 98 6.74 7.39 0.42
C SER A 98 5.84 8.54 -0.03
N ARG A 99 5.48 8.62 -1.32
CA ARG A 99 4.51 9.62 -1.82
C ARG A 99 3.11 9.34 -1.31
N VAL A 100 2.66 8.09 -1.38
CA VAL A 100 1.33 7.70 -0.89
C VAL A 100 1.21 7.97 0.61
N LEU A 101 2.22 7.64 1.41
CA LEU A 101 2.24 7.93 2.86
C LEU A 101 2.05 9.42 3.18
N LYS A 102 2.65 10.32 2.39
CA LYS A 102 2.49 11.77 2.57
C LYS A 102 1.06 12.21 2.27
N GLU A 103 0.44 11.68 1.22
CA GLU A 103 -0.95 12.00 0.89
C GLU A 103 -1.94 11.43 1.91
N LEU A 104 -1.70 10.21 2.41
CA LEU A 104 -2.53 9.63 3.47
C LEU A 104 -2.44 10.43 4.78
N ARG A 105 -1.25 10.91 5.15
CA ARG A 105 -1.10 11.82 6.30
C ARG A 105 -1.90 13.10 6.10
N ARG A 106 -1.86 13.71 4.91
CA ARG A 106 -2.66 14.90 4.57
C ARG A 106 -4.16 14.64 4.59
N ALA A 107 -4.56 13.43 4.22
CA ALA A 107 -5.95 12.97 4.31
C ALA A 107 -6.41 12.61 5.73
N GLY A 108 -5.55 12.80 6.75
CA GLY A 108 -5.91 12.64 8.16
C GLY A 108 -5.87 11.20 8.66
N TYR A 109 -5.05 10.33 8.06
CA TYR A 109 -4.79 9.00 8.63
C TYR A 109 -3.82 9.13 9.82
N ASP A 110 -4.19 8.56 10.96
CA ASP A 110 -3.39 8.55 12.18
C ASP A 110 -2.31 7.46 12.13
N ALA A 111 -2.66 6.31 11.53
CA ALA A 111 -1.75 5.18 11.40
C ALA A 111 -2.08 4.32 10.17
N LEU A 112 -1.10 3.54 9.75
CA LEU A 112 -1.25 2.53 8.71
C LEU A 112 -0.69 1.20 9.20
N LEU A 113 -1.41 0.12 8.89
CA LEU A 113 -0.96 -1.25 9.09
C LEU A 113 -0.64 -1.89 7.74
N SER A 114 0.34 -2.77 7.69
CA SER A 114 0.64 -3.58 6.52
C SER A 114 1.32 -4.86 6.96
N TYR A 115 1.23 -5.88 6.12
CA TYR A 115 1.76 -7.20 6.40
C TYR A 115 2.68 -7.60 5.25
N ALA A 116 3.91 -8.00 5.59
CA ALA A 116 4.82 -8.61 4.64
C ALA A 116 4.53 -10.11 4.58
N ASP A 117 4.34 -10.64 3.37
CA ASP A 117 4.15 -12.08 3.18
C ASP A 117 5.53 -12.75 3.08
N MET A 118 5.98 -13.31 4.20
CA MET A 118 7.26 -14.02 4.29
C MET A 118 7.31 -15.25 3.37
N ALA A 119 6.16 -15.84 3.00
CA ALA A 119 6.10 -16.97 2.08
C ALA A 119 6.40 -16.57 0.61
N GLN A 120 6.37 -15.26 0.32
CA GLN A 120 6.76 -14.68 -0.96
C GLN A 120 8.17 -14.07 -0.93
N GLU A 121 9.00 -14.45 0.06
CA GLU A 121 10.33 -13.87 0.29
C GLU A 121 10.33 -12.33 0.48
N HIS A 122 9.16 -11.76 0.80
CA HIS A 122 9.04 -10.35 1.11
C HIS A 122 9.48 -10.11 2.56
N GLU A 123 10.77 -9.88 2.78
CA GLU A 123 11.35 -9.59 4.11
C GLU A 123 10.98 -8.19 4.66
N GLY A 124 10.09 -7.47 3.96
CA GLY A 124 9.65 -6.14 4.35
C GLY A 124 10.67 -5.03 4.09
N THR A 125 11.65 -5.24 3.21
CA THR A 125 12.69 -4.26 2.84
C THR A 125 12.12 -2.89 2.47
N ILE A 126 11.00 -2.86 1.74
CA ILE A 126 10.33 -1.59 1.37
C ILE A 126 9.77 -0.85 2.59
N TYR A 127 9.32 -1.57 3.63
CA TYR A 127 8.80 -0.99 4.87
C TYR A 127 9.95 -0.44 5.72
N GLN A 128 11.07 -1.18 5.80
CA GLN A 128 12.29 -0.70 6.46
C GLN A 128 12.81 0.58 5.79
N ALA A 129 12.82 0.62 4.45
CA ALA A 129 13.23 1.79 3.68
C ALA A 129 12.29 3.01 3.84
N THR A 130 11.05 2.78 4.30
CA THR A 130 10.03 3.83 4.45
C THR A 130 9.67 4.12 5.91
N ASN A 131 10.57 3.80 6.84
CA ASN A 131 10.47 4.07 8.29
C ASN A 131 9.25 3.44 8.98
N TRP A 132 8.84 2.25 8.52
CA TRP A 132 7.83 1.48 9.23
C TRP A 132 8.41 0.86 10.50
N LEU A 133 7.58 0.78 11.54
CA LEU A 133 7.90 0.03 12.75
C LEU A 133 7.49 -1.43 12.57
N TYR A 134 8.43 -2.35 12.64
CA TYR A 134 8.11 -3.78 12.71
C TYR A 134 7.52 -4.12 14.09
N THR A 135 6.31 -4.68 14.11
CA THR A 135 5.58 -4.94 15.36
C THR A 135 5.40 -6.43 15.67
N GLY A 136 6.06 -7.31 14.93
CA GLY A 136 6.01 -8.76 15.10
C GLY A 136 5.13 -9.47 14.08
N LEU A 137 4.87 -10.76 14.35
CA LEU A 137 3.97 -11.58 13.53
C LEU A 137 2.52 -11.29 13.90
N ALA A 138 1.66 -11.21 12.89
CA ALA A 138 0.22 -11.22 13.08
C ALA A 138 -0.19 -12.65 13.48
N ALA A 139 -0.63 -12.80 14.74
CA ALA A 139 -1.20 -14.04 15.27
C ALA A 139 -2.72 -13.91 15.34
#